data_AF-A0A8J5VWY8-F1
#
_entry.id   AF-A0A8J5VWY8-F1
#
_cell.length_a   1.000
_cell.length_b   1.000
_cell.length_c   1.000
_cell.angle_alpha   90.00
_cell.angle_beta   90.00
_cell.angle_gamma   90.00
#
_symmetry.space_group_name_H-M   'P 1'
#
loop_
_entity.id
_entity.type
_entity.pdbx_description
1 polymer ?
#
loop_
_entity_poly.entity_id
_entity_poly.type
_entity_poly.pdbx_seq_one_letter_code
_entity_poly.pdbx_strand_id
1 'polypeptide(L)'
;MLSCSPTLLSPLTDSLFALLPLFLASSSSMVALTCEVLGAAALQSMEASEMLASDACIANGLARALGSGSQQVADGACNAIMDLRVSSVGMEHLAGSAILPSILYLFSRVESVSGVTDSRSTEYSKSDYKANKARFVKK
;
A
#
# COMPACT_ATOMS: atom_id res chain seq x y z
N MET A 1 -23.20 -6.18 27.16
CA MET A 1 -21.89 -5.83 27.75
C MET A 1 -20.97 -7.00 27.53
N LEU A 2 -20.16 -6.99 26.47
CA LEU A 2 -19.17 -8.05 26.22
C LEU A 2 -17.89 -7.66 26.97
N SER A 3 -17.58 -8.45 28.00
CA SER A 3 -16.37 -8.34 28.79
C SER A 3 -15.18 -8.78 27.93
N CYS A 4 -14.48 -7.85 27.30
CA CYS A 4 -13.12 -8.07 26.82
C CYS A 4 -12.21 -8.11 28.05
N SER A 5 -11.85 -9.31 28.49
CA SER A 5 -10.87 -9.51 29.56
C SER A 5 -9.56 -8.82 29.18
N PRO A 6 -8.95 -8.02 30.07
CA PRO A 6 -7.68 -7.37 29.79
C PRO A 6 -6.54 -8.38 29.93
N THR A 7 -5.62 -8.32 28.97
CA THR A 7 -4.19 -8.60 29.17
C THR A 7 -3.78 -10.05 29.42
N LEU A 8 -3.65 -10.79 28.33
CA LEU A 8 -2.55 -11.74 28.15
C LEU A 8 -1.85 -11.39 26.83
N LEU A 9 -1.21 -10.21 26.79
CA LEU A 9 -0.20 -9.90 25.77
C LEU A 9 0.99 -10.81 26.08
N SER A 10 0.90 -12.02 25.53
CA SER A 10 1.87 -13.09 25.67
C SER A 10 3.23 -12.70 25.06
N PRO A 11 4.34 -13.37 25.45
CA PRO A 11 5.62 -13.25 24.74
C PRO A 11 5.53 -13.56 23.23
N LEU A 12 4.44 -14.20 22.79
CA LEU A 12 4.15 -14.46 21.38
C LEU A 12 3.87 -13.16 20.61
N THR A 13 3.25 -12.17 21.24
CA THR A 13 2.88 -10.90 20.60
C THR A 13 4.12 -10.04 20.37
N ASP A 14 5.02 -9.98 21.36
CA ASP A 14 6.31 -9.31 21.23
C ASP A 14 7.20 -9.99 20.19
N SER A 15 7.20 -11.33 20.16
CA SER A 15 7.91 -12.11 19.15
C SER A 15 7.36 -11.84 17.75
N LEU A 16 6.04 -11.71 17.61
CA LEU A 16 5.40 -11.38 16.34
C LEU A 16 5.76 -9.96 15.90
N PHE A 17 5.71 -8.97 16.80
CA PHE A 17 6.11 -7.59 16.52
C PHE A 17 7.58 -7.48 16.09
N ALA A 18 8.48 -8.24 16.73
CA ALA A 18 9.88 -8.32 16.33
C ALA A 18 10.08 -8.89 14.90
N LEU A 19 9.13 -9.68 14.39
CA LEU A 19 9.18 -10.27 13.05
C LEU A 19 8.47 -9.42 11.99
N LEU A 20 7.60 -8.48 12.35
CA LEU A 20 6.87 -7.64 11.39
C LEU A 20 7.79 -6.91 10.40
N PRO A 21 8.93 -6.31 10.81
CA PRO A 21 9.85 -5.69 9.87
C PRO A 21 10.43 -6.67 8.83
N LEU A 22 10.68 -7.92 9.26
CA LEU A 22 11.18 -8.97 8.37
C LEU A 22 10.12 -9.36 7.33
N PHE A 23 8.86 -9.44 7.74
CA PHE A 23 7.76 -9.78 6.82
C PHE A 23 7.46 -8.64 5.83
N LEU A 24 7.61 -7.37 6.25
CA LEU A 24 7.54 -6.21 5.35
C LEU A 24 8.64 -6.18 4.29
N ALA A 25 9.73 -6.93 4.48
CA ALA A 25 10.80 -7.08 3.51
C ALA A 25 10.67 -8.33 2.61
N SER A 26 9.55 -9.06 2.71
CA SER A 26 9.38 -10.37 2.08
C SER A 26 8.52 -10.34 0.81
N SER A 27 7.81 -11.43 0.49
CA SER A 27 6.91 -11.53 -0.66
C SER A 27 5.72 -10.57 -0.53
N SER A 28 5.17 -10.14 -1.66
CA SER A 28 4.01 -9.23 -1.70
C SER A 28 2.82 -9.73 -0.88
N SER A 29 2.54 -11.04 -0.88
CA SER A 29 1.48 -11.65 -0.07
C SER A 29 1.72 -11.50 1.43
N MET A 30 2.96 -11.70 1.88
CA MET A 30 3.30 -11.53 3.30
C MET A 30 3.30 -10.06 3.69
N VAL A 31 3.78 -9.15 2.83
CA VAL A 31 3.71 -7.71 3.09
C VAL A 31 2.27 -7.26 3.26
N ALA A 32 1.35 -7.67 2.36
CA ALA A 32 -0.06 -7.31 2.45
C ALA A 32 -0.69 -7.78 3.77
N LEU A 33 -0.52 -9.05 4.13
CA LEU A 33 -1.01 -9.60 5.40
C LEU A 33 -0.39 -8.89 6.61
N THR A 34 0.89 -8.57 6.53
CA THR A 34 1.61 -7.85 7.61
C THR A 34 1.05 -6.45 7.81
N CYS A 35 0.68 -5.76 6.72
CA CYS A 35 0.03 -4.45 6.82
C CYS A 35 -1.34 -4.56 7.50
N GLU A 36 -2.14 -5.58 7.18
CA GLU A 36 -3.42 -5.83 7.86
C GLU A 36 -3.22 -6.10 9.37
N VAL A 37 -2.22 -6.92 9.72
CA VAL A 37 -1.88 -7.22 11.12
C VAL A 37 -1.40 -5.97 11.86
N LEU A 38 -0.58 -5.12 11.22
CA LEU A 38 -0.13 -3.85 11.78
C LEU A 38 -1.31 -2.91 12.07
N GLY A 39 -2.22 -2.74 11.12
CA GLY A 39 -3.41 -1.91 11.31
C GLY A 39 -4.30 -2.44 12.44
N ALA A 40 -4.58 -3.74 12.44
CA ALA A 40 -5.35 -4.38 13.51
C ALA A 40 -4.67 -4.28 14.89
N ALA A 41 -3.35 -4.36 14.95
CA ALA A 41 -2.59 -4.17 16.19
C ALA A 41 -2.65 -2.71 16.68
N ALA A 42 -2.52 -1.74 15.77
CA ALA A 42 -2.62 -0.33 16.10
C ALA A 42 -4.01 0.05 16.66
N LEU A 43 -5.08 -0.54 16.14
CA LEU A 43 -6.44 -0.31 16.62
C LEU A 43 -6.77 -1.00 17.96
N GLN A 44 -5.98 -1.99 18.38
CA GLN A 44 -6.21 -2.70 19.64
C GLN A 44 -5.83 -1.86 20.87
N SER A 45 -4.79 -1.03 20.78
CA SER A 45 -4.43 -0.11 21.85
C SER A 45 -3.62 1.08 21.34
N MET A 46 -3.78 2.22 22.02
CA MET A 46 -3.02 3.43 21.71
C MET A 46 -1.51 3.22 21.90
N GLU A 47 -1.11 2.47 22.94
CA GLU A 47 0.28 2.11 23.20
C GLU A 47 0.90 1.27 22.06
N ALA A 48 0.15 0.31 21.50
CA ALA A 48 0.60 -0.47 20.36
C ALA A 48 0.75 0.40 19.10
N SER A 49 -0.21 1.29 18.84
CA SER A 49 -0.12 2.28 17.75
C SER A 49 1.16 3.11 17.87
N GLU A 50 1.45 3.65 19.06
CA GLU A 50 2.65 4.48 19.30
C GLU A 50 3.95 3.69 19.17
N MET A 51 4.01 2.49 19.74
CA MET A 51 5.17 1.60 19.64
C MET A 51 5.49 1.27 18.18
N LEU A 52 4.48 0.84 17.42
CA LEU A 52 4.65 0.43 16.02
C LEU A 52 4.98 1.63 15.11
N ALA A 53 4.38 2.80 15.36
CA ALA A 53 4.67 4.03 14.63
C ALA A 53 6.09 4.56 14.89
N SER A 54 6.64 4.28 16.08
CA SER A 54 7.99 4.70 16.46
C SER A 54 9.09 3.79 15.91
N ASP A 55 8.75 2.58 15.42
CA ASP A 55 9.71 1.65 14.85
C ASP A 55 10.10 2.07 13.42
N ALA A 56 11.37 2.46 13.25
CA ALA A 56 11.89 2.91 11.97
C ALA A 56 11.90 1.81 10.89
N CYS A 57 12.05 0.55 11.26
CA CYS A 57 12.04 -0.57 10.31
C CYS A 57 10.63 -0.82 9.78
N ILE A 58 9.61 -0.71 10.66
CA ILE A 58 8.20 -0.74 10.26
C ILE A 58 7.90 0.43 9.34
N ALA A 59 8.28 1.66 9.71
CA ALA A 59 8.03 2.84 8.90
C ALA A 59 8.69 2.75 7.51
N ASN A 60 9.94 2.27 7.44
CA ASN A 60 10.65 2.05 6.18
C ASN A 60 9.99 0.94 5.34
N GLY A 61 9.53 -0.14 5.97
CA GLY A 61 8.80 -1.21 5.30
C GLY A 61 7.48 -0.74 4.70
N LEU A 62 6.70 0.04 5.44
CA LEU A 62 5.47 0.66 4.97
C LEU A 62 5.72 1.66 3.83
N ALA A 63 6.76 2.50 3.95
CA ALA A 63 7.15 3.43 2.89
C ALA A 63 7.51 2.71 1.57
N ARG A 64 8.17 1.54 1.66
CA ARG A 64 8.45 0.67 0.51
C ARG A 64 7.18 -0.01 -0.03
N ALA A 65 6.28 -0.44 0.85
CA ALA A 65 5.02 -1.07 0.48
C ALA A 65 4.09 -0.09 -0.26
N LEU A 66 4.05 1.18 0.16
CA LEU A 66 3.37 2.27 -0.57
C LEU A 66 3.88 2.43 -2.00
N GLY A 67 5.19 2.34 -2.19
CA GLY A 67 5.84 2.41 -3.50
C GLY A 67 5.79 1.11 -4.29
N SER A 68 5.10 0.07 -3.80
CA SER A 68 5.07 -1.23 -4.48
C SER A 68 4.25 -1.16 -5.78
N GLY A 69 4.55 -2.05 -6.72
CA GLY A 69 3.74 -2.21 -7.93
C GLY A 69 2.44 -3.01 -7.72
N SER A 70 2.14 -3.43 -6.48
CA SER A 70 0.96 -4.22 -6.16
C SER A 70 -0.08 -3.36 -5.45
N GLN A 71 -1.26 -3.22 -6.06
CA GLN A 71 -2.36 -2.44 -5.48
C GLN A 71 -2.74 -2.96 -4.10
N GLN A 72 -2.81 -4.27 -3.91
CA GLN A 72 -3.15 -4.89 -2.63
C GLN A 72 -2.16 -4.49 -1.52
N VAL A 73 -0.87 -4.43 -1.85
CA VAL A 73 0.18 -4.06 -0.88
C VAL A 73 0.13 -2.57 -0.59
N ALA A 74 -0.08 -1.74 -1.61
CA ALA A 74 -0.22 -0.30 -1.45
C ALA A 74 -1.44 0.07 -0.60
N ASP A 75 -2.60 -0.56 -0.86
CA ASP A 75 -3.84 -0.35 -0.10
C ASP A 75 -3.67 -0.81 1.35
N GLY A 76 -3.09 -1.99 1.56
CA GLY A 76 -2.77 -2.51 2.89
C GLY A 76 -1.87 -1.55 3.66
N ALA A 77 -0.81 -1.05 3.02
CA ALA A 77 0.12 -0.10 3.64
C ALA A 77 -0.56 1.23 3.98
N CYS A 78 -1.40 1.78 3.08
CA CYS A 78 -2.20 2.97 3.34
C CYS A 78 -3.11 2.79 4.56
N ASN A 79 -3.82 1.67 4.63
CA ASN A 79 -4.71 1.36 5.75
C ASN A 79 -3.94 1.26 7.07
N ALA A 80 -2.82 0.52 7.08
CA ALA A 80 -1.94 0.44 8.25
C ALA A 80 -1.46 1.82 8.72
N ILE A 81 -1.06 2.70 7.80
CA ILE A 81 -0.63 4.06 8.14
C ILE A 81 -1.78 4.88 8.73
N MET A 82 -3.00 4.72 8.21
CA MET A 82 -4.20 5.38 8.74
C MET A 82 -4.59 4.87 10.14
N ASP A 83 -4.33 3.60 10.42
CA ASP A 83 -4.59 3.00 11.73
C ASP A 83 -3.51 3.38 12.76
N LEU A 84 -2.25 3.52 12.32
CA LEU A 84 -1.12 3.88 13.20
C LEU A 84 -1.17 5.33 13.68
N ARG A 85 -1.74 6.24 12.88
CA ARG A 85 -1.83 7.67 13.18
C ARG A 85 -2.95 8.08 14.14
N VAL A 86 -3.57 7.11 14.83
CA VAL A 86 -4.69 7.36 15.76
C VAL A 86 -4.26 8.23 16.94
N SER A 87 -3.00 8.13 17.38
CA SER A 87 -2.42 8.99 18.41
C SER A 87 -1.63 10.16 17.82
N SER A 88 -1.56 11.28 18.55
CA SER A 88 -0.74 12.43 18.16
C SER A 88 0.75 12.09 18.14
N VAL A 89 1.20 11.27 19.09
CA VAL A 89 2.58 10.78 19.18
C VAL A 89 2.91 9.90 17.97
N GLY A 90 2.04 8.96 17.62
CA GLY A 90 2.21 8.12 16.44
C GLY A 90 2.25 8.95 15.16
N MET A 91 1.36 9.94 15.02
CA MET A 91 1.38 10.86 13.88
C MET A 91 2.70 11.64 13.76
N GLU A 92 3.26 12.12 14.87
CA GLU A 92 4.55 12.83 14.88
C GLU A 92 5.70 11.91 14.42
N HIS A 93 5.75 10.68 14.93
CA HIS A 93 6.75 9.69 14.51
C HIS A 93 6.63 9.36 13.02
N LEU A 94 5.40 9.13 12.53
CA LEU A 94 5.16 8.87 11.12
C LEU A 94 5.56 10.07 10.23
N ALA A 95 5.27 11.29 10.67
CA ALA A 95 5.68 12.51 9.97
C ALA A 95 7.22 12.69 9.93
N GLY A 96 7.91 12.28 11.00
CA GLY A 96 9.38 12.27 11.06
C GLY A 96 10.04 11.09 10.34
N SER A 97 9.28 10.17 9.75
CA SER A 97 9.78 8.93 9.14
C SER A 97 9.86 8.99 7.61
N ALA A 98 10.34 7.90 6.99
CA ALA A 98 10.35 7.73 5.54
C ALA A 98 8.95 7.68 4.88
N ILE A 99 7.88 7.55 5.67
CA ILE A 99 6.51 7.51 5.16
C ILE A 99 6.11 8.85 4.56
N LEU A 100 6.39 9.98 5.24
CA LEU A 100 6.00 11.29 4.74
C LEU A 100 6.62 11.62 3.37
N PRO A 101 7.94 11.47 3.16
CA PRO A 101 8.53 11.61 1.82
C PRO A 101 7.92 10.68 0.77
N SER A 102 7.62 9.42 1.13
CA SER A 102 7.01 8.45 0.21
C SER A 102 5.62 8.89 -0.25
N ILE A 103 4.78 9.34 0.70
CA ILE A 103 3.45 9.87 0.41
C ILE A 103 3.52 11.11 -0.50
N LEU A 104 4.39 12.08 -0.17
CA LEU A 104 4.56 13.29 -0.97
C LEU A 104 5.03 12.97 -2.40
N TYR A 105 5.94 12.01 -2.55
CA TYR A 105 6.37 11.52 -3.85
C TYR A 105 5.20 10.92 -4.65
N LEU A 106 4.38 10.07 -4.04
CA LEU A 106 3.20 9.50 -4.70
C LEU A 106 2.21 10.56 -5.15
N PHE A 107 1.93 11.57 -4.31
CA PHE A 107 1.08 12.70 -4.69
C PHE A 107 1.64 13.47 -5.89
N SER A 108 2.94 13.77 -5.91
CA SER A 108 3.58 14.49 -7.02
C SER A 108 3.51 13.74 -8.37
N ARG A 109 3.41 12.40 -8.35
CA ARG A 109 3.24 11.60 -9.57
C ARG A 109 1.85 11.74 -10.18
N VAL A 110 0.81 11.92 -9.36
CA VAL A 110 -0.57 12.05 -9.85
C VAL A 110 -0.71 13.33 -10.68
N GLU A 111 -0.09 14.43 -10.25
CA GLU A 111 -0.09 15.70 -10.99
C GLU A 111 0.60 15.55 -12.36
N SER A 112 1.71 14.79 -12.42
CA SER A 112 2.48 14.57 -13.64
C SER A 112 1.73 13.77 -14.73
N VAL A 113 0.83 12.85 -14.34
CA VAL A 113 0.04 12.05 -15.31
C VAL A 113 -1.11 12.87 -15.90
N SER A 114 -1.65 13.83 -15.14
CA SER A 114 -2.76 14.69 -15.59
C SER A 114 -2.38 15.62 -16.77
N GLY A 115 -1.08 15.89 -16.97
CA GLY A 115 -0.57 16.69 -18.09
C GLY A 115 -0.38 15.93 -19.42
N VAL A 116 -0.56 14.60 -19.45
CA VAL A 116 -0.25 13.76 -20.63
C VAL A 116 -1.48 13.34 -21.44
N THR A 117 -2.69 13.77 -21.05
CA THR A 117 -3.94 13.39 -21.75
C THR A 117 -4.46 14.39 -22.78
N ASP A 118 -3.73 15.47 -23.10
CA ASP A 118 -4.23 16.50 -24.03
C ASP A 118 -3.44 16.66 -25.35
N SER A 119 -2.94 15.56 -25.92
CA SER A 119 -2.26 15.64 -27.24
C SER A 119 -2.46 14.44 -28.16
N ARG A 120 -3.46 13.58 -27.95
CA ARG A 120 -3.85 12.57 -28.95
C ARG A 120 -5.25 12.85 -29.47
N SER A 121 -5.40 13.99 -30.13
CA SER A 121 -6.51 14.21 -31.06
C SER A 121 -6.44 13.18 -32.17
N THR A 122 -7.50 12.40 -32.25
CA THR A 122 -7.79 11.40 -33.25
C THR A 122 -7.93 12.04 -34.64
N GLU A 123 -7.00 11.79 -35.54
CA GLU A 123 -7.30 11.78 -36.98
C GLU A 123 -7.61 10.35 -37.39
N TYR A 124 -8.90 10.00 -37.32
CA TYR A 124 -9.46 8.82 -37.94
C TYR A 124 -9.97 9.24 -39.32
N SER A 125 -9.25 8.89 -40.38
CA SER A 125 -9.74 9.01 -41.75
C SER A 125 -10.12 7.64 -42.31
N LYS A 126 -11.18 7.68 -43.11
CA LYS A 126 -12.19 6.65 -43.40
C LYS A 126 -11.85 5.91 -44.71
N SER A 127 -12.39 4.68 -44.82
CA SER A 127 -12.52 3.82 -46.03
C SER A 127 -11.22 3.12 -46.48
N ASP A 128 -11.16 1.83 -46.84
CA ASP A 128 -12.10 0.94 -47.52
C ASP A 128 -11.84 -0.53 -47.16
N TYR A 129 -12.86 -1.26 -46.68
CA TYR A 129 -12.84 -2.73 -46.66
C TYR A 129 -13.96 -3.27 -47.55
N LYS A 130 -13.75 -3.19 -48.86
CA LYS A 130 -14.44 -4.01 -49.86
C LYS A 130 -13.40 -4.76 -50.66
N ALA A 131 -13.22 -6.05 -50.34
CA ALA A 131 -13.05 -7.13 -51.32
C ALA A 131 -12.69 -8.42 -50.59
N ASN A 132 -13.71 -9.14 -50.12
CA ASN A 132 -13.60 -10.57 -49.87
C ASN A 132 -14.09 -11.27 -51.14
N LYS A 133 -13.18 -11.83 -51.95
CA LYS A 133 -13.55 -12.84 -52.96
C LYS A 133 -12.44 -13.85 -53.19
N ALA A 134 -12.63 -14.99 -52.52
CA ALA A 134 -12.35 -16.34 -53.02
C ALA A 134 -10.97 -16.61 -53.63
N ARG A 135 -10.07 -17.19 -52.82
CA ARG A 135 -9.07 -18.13 -53.31
C ARG A 135 -9.62 -19.55 -53.13
N PHE A 136 -10.26 -20.11 -54.16
CA PHE A 136 -10.35 -21.56 -54.37
C PHE A 136 -10.62 -21.89 -55.86
N VAL A 137 -9.59 -22.49 -56.48
CA VAL A 137 -9.59 -23.60 -57.46
C VAL A 137 -9.66 -23.35 -58.98
N LYS A 138 -8.62 -23.94 -59.63
CA LYS A 138 -8.44 -24.52 -60.99
C LYS A 138 -8.12 -23.61 -62.19
N LYS A 139 -6.94 -23.84 -62.79
CA LYS A 139 -6.79 -24.89 -63.81
C LYS A 139 -5.41 -25.52 -63.74
#